data_AF-A0A818FSU2-F1
#
_entry.id   AF-A0A818FSU2-F1
#
_cell.length_a   1.000
_cell.length_b   1.000
_cell.length_c   1.000
_cell.angle_alpha   90.00
_cell.angle_beta   90.00
_cell.angle_gamma   90.00
#
_symmetry.space_group_name_H-M   'P 1'
#
loop_
_entity.id
_entity.type
_entity.pdbx_description
1 polymer ?
#
loop_
_entity_poly.entity_id
_entity_poly.type
_entity_poly.pdbx_seq_one_letter_code
_entity_poly.pdbx_strand_id
1 'polypeptide(L)'
;MKFLYSFCAALFLLITSNKAHTPGTVTVDKYTFDKIIRNFDAVLAKFDDKYPYGDKQDEFKKFAESVANTKNLLLAEIPITDYGDKENEELAKEYSVTKADFPAYKLFLKGKSKPIDYTGDNTENDLKRFLSQNTDLWFGLPGTLELLDRISREFFDASSANEETNQKSLLEKARELVKGLTDKKDQKSGESYIKIMETVVKQGVEFLKREGRRVQNLLKGKITSEKREELQHRANILLSFKSLKESVTETVETIKDKVVDAAETIKETVTGEKDL
;
A
#
# COMPACT_ATOMS: atom_id res chain seq x y z
N MET A 1 -14.55 52.46 -7.39
CA MET A 1 -14.18 51.27 -8.19
C MET A 1 -12.90 50.55 -7.74
N LYS A 2 -11.85 51.22 -7.23
CA LYS A 2 -10.62 50.54 -6.73
C LYS A 2 -10.82 49.70 -5.45
N PHE A 3 -11.76 50.08 -4.57
CA PHE A 3 -12.06 49.33 -3.34
C PHE A 3 -12.81 48.00 -3.57
N LEU A 4 -13.59 47.89 -4.65
CA LEU A 4 -14.34 46.66 -4.95
C LEU A 4 -13.43 45.56 -5.52
N TYR A 5 -12.41 45.94 -6.29
CA TYR A 5 -11.38 45.01 -6.80
C TYR A 5 -10.47 44.47 -5.68
N SER A 6 -10.16 45.29 -4.67
CA SER A 6 -9.33 44.86 -3.54
C SER A 6 -10.04 43.84 -2.63
N PHE A 7 -11.37 43.90 -2.53
CA PHE A 7 -12.16 42.97 -1.73
C PHE A 7 -12.34 41.62 -2.43
N CYS A 8 -12.49 41.60 -3.77
CA CYS A 8 -12.53 40.36 -4.54
C CYS A 8 -11.20 39.61 -4.56
N ALA A 9 -10.06 40.30 -4.54
CA ALA A 9 -8.74 39.66 -4.46
C ALA A 9 -8.50 38.97 -3.10
N ALA A 10 -8.95 39.60 -2.00
CA ALA A 10 -8.87 39.01 -0.66
C ALA A 10 -9.82 37.80 -0.50
N LEU A 11 -11.01 37.85 -1.12
CA LEU A 11 -11.96 36.73 -1.11
C LEU A 11 -11.48 35.55 -1.97
N PHE A 12 -10.76 35.80 -3.07
CA PHE A 12 -10.17 34.74 -3.88
C PHE A 12 -9.00 34.04 -3.17
N LEU A 13 -8.23 34.77 -2.34
CA LEU A 13 -7.20 34.18 -1.49
C LEU A 13 -7.79 33.34 -0.35
N LEU A 14 -8.89 33.75 0.28
CA LEU A 14 -9.52 32.98 1.36
C LEU A 14 -10.15 31.65 0.89
N ILE A 15 -10.57 31.53 -0.38
CA ILE A 15 -11.14 30.28 -0.91
C ILE A 15 -10.06 29.23 -1.20
N THR A 16 -8.79 29.62 -1.29
CA THR A 16 -7.69 28.65 -1.51
C THR A 16 -7.25 27.88 -0.26
N SER A 17 -7.56 28.38 0.94
CA SER A 17 -7.12 27.76 2.20
C SER A 17 -7.81 26.42 2.50
N ASN A 18 -9.01 26.19 1.95
CA ASN A 18 -9.74 24.93 2.12
C ASN A 18 -9.37 23.85 1.09
N LYS A 19 -8.46 24.12 0.14
CA LYS A 19 -8.03 23.13 -0.87
C LYS A 19 -6.84 22.27 -0.45
N ALA A 20 -6.20 22.58 0.67
CA ALA A 20 -5.03 21.85 1.15
C ALA A 20 -5.39 20.57 1.92
N HIS A 21 -6.59 20.51 2.52
CA HIS A 21 -7.02 19.37 3.32
C HIS A 21 -7.68 18.31 2.44
N THR A 22 -7.16 17.08 2.48
CA THR A 22 -7.77 15.93 1.80
C THR A 22 -8.82 15.29 2.71
N PRO A 23 -10.10 15.23 2.31
CA PRO A 23 -11.12 14.52 3.08
C PRO A 23 -10.73 13.06 3.34
N GLY A 24 -11.02 12.56 4.54
CA GLY A 24 -10.64 11.20 4.94
C GLY A 24 -9.21 11.07 5.50
N THR A 25 -8.48 12.18 5.63
CA THR A 25 -7.15 12.22 6.25
C THR A 25 -7.14 13.05 7.53
N VAL A 26 -6.12 12.84 8.35
CA VAL A 26 -5.85 13.66 9.55
C VAL A 26 -4.49 14.32 9.38
N THR A 27 -4.46 15.65 9.44
CA THR A 27 -3.21 16.39 9.51
C THR A 27 -2.61 16.24 10.90
N VAL A 28 -1.36 15.80 10.97
CA VAL A 28 -0.66 15.53 12.22
C VAL A 28 0.67 16.26 12.26
N ASP A 29 1.10 16.56 13.47
CA ASP A 29 2.36 17.23 13.77
C ASP A 29 3.23 16.37 14.70
N LYS A 30 4.46 16.81 14.96
CA LYS A 30 5.38 16.15 15.90
C LYS A 30 4.76 15.79 17.26
N TYR A 31 3.86 16.61 17.79
CA TYR A 31 3.30 16.43 19.14
C TYR A 31 2.10 15.47 19.17
N THR A 32 1.43 15.30 18.04
CA THR A 32 0.21 14.49 17.87
C THR A 32 0.50 13.15 17.19
N PHE A 33 1.53 13.08 16.34
CA PHE A 33 1.88 11.90 15.56
C PHE A 33 1.98 10.64 16.44
N ASP A 34 2.86 10.65 17.43
CA ASP A 34 3.08 9.50 18.32
C ASP A 34 1.85 9.08 19.14
N LYS A 35 0.96 10.04 19.44
CA LYS A 35 -0.27 9.79 20.18
C LYS A 35 -1.31 9.09 19.30
N ILE A 36 -1.31 9.41 18.01
CA ILE A 36 -2.29 8.92 17.05
C ILE A 36 -1.88 7.55 16.52
N ILE A 37 -0.61 7.36 16.10
CA ILE A 37 -0.16 6.13 15.45
C ILE A 37 -0.38 4.85 16.27
N ARG A 38 -0.39 4.96 17.62
CA ARG A 38 -0.51 3.81 18.53
C ARG A 38 -1.93 3.26 18.65
N ASN A 39 -2.94 4.02 18.19
CA ASN A 39 -4.35 3.67 18.38
C ASN A 39 -4.98 2.93 17.20
N PHE A 40 -4.31 2.89 16.04
CA PHE A 40 -4.81 2.24 14.82
C PHE A 40 -3.99 1.00 14.50
N ASP A 41 -4.59 0.04 13.80
CA ASP A 41 -3.90 -1.18 13.38
C ASP A 41 -2.90 -0.89 12.25
N ALA A 42 -3.27 0.03 11.35
CA ALA A 42 -2.43 0.54 10.28
C ALA A 42 -2.59 2.07 10.15
N VAL A 43 -1.47 2.78 9.98
CA VAL A 43 -1.43 4.20 9.66
C VAL A 43 -0.55 4.42 8.44
N LEU A 44 -1.12 4.95 7.36
CA LEU A 44 -0.35 5.41 6.20
C LEU A 44 -0.05 6.90 6.39
N ALA A 45 1.20 7.23 6.67
CA ALA A 45 1.66 8.60 6.79
C ALA A 45 2.21 9.10 5.45
N LYS A 46 1.69 10.23 4.98
CA LYS A 46 2.17 10.98 3.81
C LYS A 46 2.97 12.18 4.28
N PHE A 47 4.27 12.17 4.03
CA PHE A 47 5.16 13.30 4.21
C PHE A 47 5.24 14.07 2.89
N ASP A 48 4.89 15.35 2.94
CA ASP A 48 4.79 16.16 1.73
C ASP A 48 4.97 17.65 2.05
N ASP A 49 5.01 18.47 1.01
CA ASP A 49 4.91 19.92 1.17
C ASP A 49 3.58 20.31 1.84
N LYS A 50 3.53 21.48 2.50
CA LYS A 50 2.32 22.00 3.17
C LYS A 50 1.16 22.23 2.21
N TYR A 51 1.46 22.51 0.94
CA TYR A 51 0.46 22.75 -0.09
C TYR A 51 0.71 21.84 -1.31
N PRO A 52 0.48 20.53 -1.19
CA PRO A 52 0.77 19.59 -2.26
C PRO A 52 -0.22 19.77 -3.41
N TYR A 53 0.27 19.63 -4.64
CA TYR A 53 -0.53 19.80 -5.87
C TYR A 53 -0.06 18.87 -6.99
N GLY A 54 -0.84 18.81 -8.07
CA GLY A 54 -0.55 18.01 -9.26
C GLY A 54 -1.07 16.57 -9.18
N ASP A 55 -0.77 15.80 -10.23
CA ASP A 55 -1.38 14.48 -10.45
C ASP A 55 -1.19 13.52 -9.28
N LYS A 56 -0.03 13.56 -8.60
CA LYS A 56 0.25 12.73 -7.42
C LYS A 56 -0.69 13.04 -6.25
N GLN A 57 -1.01 14.32 -6.03
CA GLN A 57 -1.94 14.72 -4.98
C GLN A 57 -3.38 14.36 -5.36
N ASP A 58 -3.74 14.48 -6.63
CA ASP A 58 -5.08 14.12 -7.10
C ASP A 58 -5.33 12.61 -7.03
N GLU A 59 -4.33 11.78 -7.35
CA GLU A 59 -4.37 10.34 -7.11
C GLU A 59 -4.47 10.00 -5.62
N PHE A 60 -3.74 10.71 -4.75
CA PHE A 60 -3.85 10.53 -3.31
C PHE A 60 -5.25 10.88 -2.77
N LYS A 61 -5.91 11.91 -3.31
CA LYS A 61 -7.30 12.24 -2.95
C LYS A 61 -8.28 11.12 -3.32
N LYS A 62 -8.19 10.61 -4.55
CA LYS A 62 -9.02 9.46 -4.98
C LYS A 62 -8.79 8.25 -4.08
N PHE A 63 -7.52 7.97 -3.76
CA PHE A 63 -7.15 6.94 -2.82
C PHE A 63 -7.79 7.15 -1.45
N ALA A 64 -7.66 8.33 -0.85
CA ALA A 64 -8.22 8.64 0.45
C ALA A 64 -9.74 8.47 0.49
N GLU A 65 -10.45 8.93 -0.54
CA GLU A 65 -11.88 8.74 -0.70
C GLU A 65 -12.25 7.25 -0.78
N SER A 66 -11.50 6.47 -1.55
CA SER A 66 -11.77 5.05 -1.77
C SER A 66 -11.60 4.18 -0.52
N VAL A 67 -10.78 4.61 0.44
CA VAL A 67 -10.49 3.88 1.69
C VAL A 67 -11.12 4.54 2.92
N ALA A 68 -11.92 5.60 2.75
CA ALA A 68 -12.51 6.38 3.84
C ALA A 68 -13.37 5.54 4.81
N ASN A 69 -13.97 4.45 4.32
CA ASN A 69 -14.81 3.55 5.11
C ASN A 69 -14.06 2.34 5.68
N THR A 70 -12.75 2.24 5.43
CA THR A 70 -11.93 1.13 5.93
C THR A 70 -11.63 1.35 7.41
N LYS A 71 -12.27 0.55 8.26
CA LYS A 71 -12.05 0.59 9.71
C LYS A 71 -10.60 0.23 10.04
N ASN A 72 -10.07 0.83 11.11
CA ASN A 72 -8.73 0.60 11.65
C ASN A 72 -7.56 0.98 10.72
N LEU A 73 -7.83 1.66 9.61
CA LEU A 73 -6.83 2.39 8.81
C LEU A 73 -6.94 3.88 9.11
N LEU A 74 -5.81 4.52 9.36
CA LEU A 74 -5.70 5.97 9.40
C LEU A 74 -4.82 6.46 8.24
N LEU A 75 -5.27 7.51 7.56
CA LEU A 75 -4.44 8.28 6.66
C LEU A 75 -3.97 9.55 7.38
N ALA A 76 -2.67 9.70 7.54
CA ALA A 76 -2.05 10.83 8.23
C ALA A 76 -1.29 11.70 7.22
N GLU A 77 -1.58 12.99 7.17
CA GLU A 77 -0.81 13.97 6.38
C GLU A 77 0.15 14.74 7.31
N ILE A 78 1.43 14.74 6.95
CA ILE A 78 2.49 15.44 7.67
C ILE A 78 3.00 16.55 6.74
N PRO A 79 2.40 17.75 6.80
CA PRO A 79 2.85 18.88 6.01
C PRO A 79 4.20 19.36 6.55
N ILE A 80 5.18 19.50 5.67
CA ILE A 80 6.52 19.98 6.00
C ILE A 80 6.73 21.36 5.38
N THR A 81 7.20 22.32 6.19
CA THR A 81 7.65 23.62 5.69
C THR A 81 9.13 23.82 5.96
N ASP A 82 9.84 24.44 5.00
CA ASP A 82 11.22 24.91 5.16
C ASP A 82 11.32 26.41 5.39
N TYR A 83 10.21 27.13 5.24
CA TYR A 83 10.09 28.56 5.49
C TYR A 83 9.29 28.83 6.78
N GLY A 84 9.66 29.90 7.48
CA GLY A 84 9.05 30.28 8.76
C GLY A 84 9.50 29.37 9.91
N ASP A 85 8.54 28.85 10.68
CA ASP A 85 8.77 28.06 11.90
C ASP A 85 9.20 26.61 11.66
N LYS A 86 9.44 26.23 10.39
CA LYS A 86 9.97 24.91 9.99
C LYS A 86 9.15 23.74 10.56
N GLU A 87 7.84 23.79 10.32
CA GLU A 87 6.90 22.81 10.84
C GLU A 87 7.27 21.40 10.35
N ASN A 88 7.30 20.44 11.29
CA ASN A 88 7.56 19.02 11.04
C ASN A 88 8.91 18.66 10.37
N GLU A 89 9.85 19.60 10.23
CA GLU A 89 11.19 19.33 9.67
C GLU A 89 11.93 18.27 10.50
N GLU A 90 11.80 18.31 11.82
CA GLU A 90 12.40 17.32 12.73
C GLU A 90 11.80 15.92 12.56
N LEU A 91 10.48 15.84 12.34
CA LEU A 91 9.80 14.57 12.10
C LEU A 91 10.22 13.97 10.75
N ALA A 92 10.36 14.81 9.72
CA ALA A 92 10.89 14.37 8.43
C ALA A 92 12.32 13.82 8.57
N LYS A 93 13.19 14.50 9.32
CA LYS A 93 14.56 14.03 9.62
C LYS A 93 14.57 12.70 10.36
N GLU A 94 13.73 12.53 11.37
CA GLU A 94 13.60 11.29 12.14
C GLU A 94 13.31 10.09 11.22
N TYR A 95 12.46 10.28 10.22
CA TYR A 95 12.10 9.25 9.25
C TYR A 95 12.93 9.27 7.96
N SER A 96 14.02 10.04 7.94
CA SER A 96 14.94 10.17 6.79
C SER A 96 14.22 10.57 5.50
N VAL A 97 13.26 11.48 5.59
CA VAL A 97 12.53 12.04 4.45
C VAL A 97 13.08 13.42 4.12
N THR A 98 13.41 13.64 2.86
CA THR A 98 13.85 14.91 2.32
C THR A 98 12.85 15.46 1.30
N LYS A 99 13.01 16.72 0.91
CA LYS A 99 12.17 17.34 -0.13
C LYS A 99 12.22 16.62 -1.48
N ALA A 100 13.32 15.94 -1.80
CA ALA A 100 13.45 15.18 -3.03
C ALA A 100 12.54 13.94 -3.04
N ASP A 101 12.13 13.47 -1.86
CA ASP A 101 11.31 12.27 -1.70
C ASP A 101 9.81 12.58 -1.76
N PHE A 102 9.41 13.87 -1.81
CA PHE A 102 8.01 14.24 -1.74
C PHE A 102 7.22 13.86 -3.01
N PRO A 103 5.99 13.33 -2.87
CA PRO A 103 5.39 12.81 -1.64
C PRO A 103 6.03 11.48 -1.22
N ALA A 104 6.35 11.35 0.07
CA ALA A 104 6.88 10.11 0.64
C ALA A 104 5.83 9.44 1.54
N TYR A 105 5.62 8.15 1.34
CA TYR A 105 4.64 7.38 2.13
C TYR A 105 5.34 6.36 3.02
N LYS A 106 4.90 6.28 4.27
CA LYS A 106 5.39 5.31 5.26
C LYS A 106 4.21 4.66 5.98
N LEU A 107 4.21 3.33 6.02
CA LEU A 107 3.17 2.54 6.68
C LEU A 107 3.63 2.13 8.07
N PHE A 108 2.89 2.58 9.08
CA PHE A 108 3.06 2.21 10.47
C PHE A 108 2.05 1.12 10.81
N LEU A 109 2.53 0.01 11.36
CA LEU A 109 1.70 -1.10 11.79
C LEU A 109 1.76 -1.24 13.30
N LYS A 110 0.62 -1.51 13.92
CA LYS A 110 0.53 -1.69 15.37
C LYS A 110 1.45 -2.82 15.84
N GLY A 111 2.24 -2.55 16.86
CA GLY A 111 3.22 -3.50 17.40
C GLY A 111 4.51 -3.63 16.60
N LYS A 112 4.68 -2.89 15.50
CA LYS A 112 5.98 -2.76 14.79
C LYS A 112 6.67 -1.48 15.23
N SER A 113 7.98 -1.57 15.47
CA SER A 113 8.79 -0.42 15.91
C SER A 113 9.27 0.46 14.77
N LYS A 114 9.30 -0.05 13.54
CA LYS A 114 9.73 0.68 12.35
C LYS A 114 8.61 0.70 11.30
N PRO A 115 8.40 1.82 10.61
CA PRO A 115 7.49 1.86 9.48
C PRO A 115 8.08 1.13 8.27
N ILE A 116 7.20 0.80 7.33
CA ILE A 116 7.53 0.22 6.02
C ILE A 116 7.52 1.36 5.00
N ASP A 117 8.60 1.51 4.27
CA ASP A 117 8.72 2.51 3.21
C ASP A 117 7.95 2.11 1.96
N TYR A 118 7.22 3.07 1.39
CA TYR A 118 6.61 2.90 0.08
C TYR A 118 7.57 3.31 -1.03
N THR A 119 7.76 2.42 -2.01
CA THR A 119 8.65 2.66 -3.15
C THR A 119 7.94 2.49 -4.50
N GLY A 120 6.61 2.44 -4.50
CA GLY A 120 5.80 2.29 -5.71
C GLY A 120 5.42 3.63 -6.33
N ASP A 121 4.60 3.55 -7.39
CA ASP A 121 4.09 4.73 -8.08
C ASP A 121 2.98 5.44 -7.29
N ASN A 122 2.83 6.75 -7.43
CA ASN A 122 1.86 7.52 -6.66
C ASN A 122 0.45 7.48 -7.29
N THR A 123 -0.08 6.27 -7.49
CA THR A 123 -1.43 6.03 -8.02
C THR A 123 -2.31 5.42 -6.95
N GLU A 124 -3.64 5.57 -7.09
CA GLU A 124 -4.60 4.95 -6.16
C GLU A 124 -4.37 3.43 -6.01
N ASN A 125 -4.20 2.74 -7.13
CA ASN A 125 -4.12 1.28 -7.13
C ASN A 125 -2.79 0.76 -6.55
N ASP A 126 -1.70 1.50 -6.71
CA ASP A 126 -0.41 1.09 -6.16
C ASP A 126 -0.35 1.31 -4.64
N LEU A 127 -0.94 2.40 -4.14
CA LEU A 127 -1.13 2.60 -2.70
C LEU A 127 -2.03 1.53 -2.08
N LYS A 128 -3.16 1.20 -2.74
CA LYS A 128 -4.01 0.07 -2.32
C LYS A 128 -3.26 -1.25 -2.32
N ARG A 129 -2.46 -1.55 -3.37
CA ARG A 129 -1.63 -2.77 -3.42
C ARG A 129 -0.64 -2.83 -2.27
N PHE A 130 0.03 -1.72 -1.98
CA PHE A 130 0.98 -1.64 -0.87
C PHE A 130 0.31 -1.92 0.48
N LEU A 131 -0.86 -1.33 0.74
CA LEU A 131 -1.62 -1.64 1.96
C LEU A 131 -2.12 -3.08 1.96
N SER A 132 -2.66 -3.57 0.86
CA SER A 132 -3.08 -4.97 0.72
C SER A 132 -1.94 -5.94 0.99
N GLN A 133 -0.71 -5.62 0.60
CA GLN A 133 0.48 -6.45 0.82
C GLN A 133 0.89 -6.52 2.30
N ASN A 134 0.72 -5.43 3.03
CA ASN A 134 1.26 -5.28 4.38
C ASN A 134 0.20 -5.35 5.49
N THR A 135 -1.09 -5.41 5.14
CA THR A 135 -2.20 -5.47 6.09
C THR A 135 -3.18 -6.58 5.73
N ASP A 136 -4.08 -6.88 6.67
CA ASP A 136 -5.21 -7.79 6.45
C ASP A 136 -6.42 -7.16 5.77
N LEU A 137 -6.41 -5.84 5.64
CA LEU A 137 -7.54 -5.06 5.18
C LEU A 137 -7.80 -5.30 3.70
N TRP A 138 -9.07 -5.17 3.30
CA TRP A 138 -9.49 -5.28 1.92
C TRP A 138 -9.69 -3.90 1.31
N PHE A 139 -9.13 -3.69 0.12
CA PHE A 139 -9.07 -2.38 -0.54
C PHE A 139 -9.76 -2.31 -1.91
N GLY A 140 -10.40 -3.41 -2.34
CA GLY A 140 -11.12 -3.45 -3.61
C GLY A 140 -10.26 -3.13 -4.82
N LEU A 141 -9.20 -3.93 -5.04
CA LEU A 141 -8.35 -3.77 -6.22
C LEU A 141 -9.11 -4.19 -7.49
N PRO A 142 -8.81 -3.59 -8.66
CA PRO A 142 -9.42 -4.00 -9.92
C PRO A 142 -9.24 -5.50 -10.18
N GLY A 143 -10.33 -6.16 -10.56
CA GLY A 143 -10.37 -7.61 -10.80
C GLY A 143 -10.45 -8.48 -9.53
N THR A 144 -10.58 -7.89 -8.34
CA THR A 144 -10.74 -8.63 -7.08
C THR A 144 -12.17 -8.63 -6.57
N LEU A 145 -12.53 -9.68 -5.81
CA LEU A 145 -13.86 -9.88 -5.25
C LEU A 145 -13.71 -10.24 -3.78
N GLU A 146 -14.26 -9.43 -2.88
CA GLU A 146 -13.99 -9.52 -1.43
C GLU A 146 -14.22 -10.92 -0.85
N LEU A 147 -15.33 -11.57 -1.19
CA LEU A 147 -15.64 -12.91 -0.69
C LEU A 147 -14.66 -13.97 -1.22
N LEU A 148 -14.23 -13.84 -2.48
CA LEU A 148 -13.24 -14.76 -3.05
C LEU A 148 -11.83 -14.49 -2.49
N ASP A 149 -11.49 -13.24 -2.17
CA ASP A 149 -10.23 -12.91 -1.51
C ASP A 149 -10.14 -13.56 -0.13
N ARG A 150 -11.23 -13.48 0.66
CA ARG A 150 -11.32 -14.14 1.97
C ARG A 150 -11.17 -15.65 1.84
N ILE A 151 -11.90 -16.28 0.93
CA ILE A 151 -11.79 -17.73 0.69
C ILE A 151 -10.38 -18.09 0.20
N SER A 152 -9.76 -17.26 -0.63
CA SER A 152 -8.39 -17.50 -1.12
C SER A 152 -7.35 -17.48 0.00
N ARG A 153 -7.53 -16.61 0.99
CA ARG A 153 -6.67 -16.56 2.18
C ARG A 153 -6.85 -17.80 3.05
N GLU A 154 -8.09 -18.17 3.35
CA GLU A 154 -8.41 -19.41 4.08
C GLU A 154 -7.89 -20.66 3.33
N PHE A 155 -8.04 -20.67 2.01
CA PHE A 155 -7.57 -21.75 1.15
C PHE A 155 -6.05 -21.84 1.16
N PHE A 156 -5.34 -20.71 1.15
CA PHE A 156 -3.89 -20.66 1.24
C PHE A 156 -3.40 -21.21 2.58
N ASP A 157 -4.02 -20.81 3.69
CA ASP A 157 -3.68 -21.30 5.03
C ASP A 157 -3.91 -22.82 5.14
N ALA A 158 -5.06 -23.31 4.68
CA ALA A 158 -5.37 -24.75 4.63
C ALA A 158 -4.39 -25.52 3.74
N SER A 159 -4.03 -24.96 2.57
CA SER A 159 -3.06 -25.57 1.65
C SER A 159 -1.66 -25.63 2.26
N SER A 160 -1.25 -24.59 2.98
CA SER A 160 0.04 -24.52 3.67
C SER A 160 0.12 -25.46 4.86
N ALA A 161 -1.03 -25.71 5.52
CA ALA A 161 -1.17 -26.68 6.61
C ALA A 161 -1.40 -28.13 6.13
N ASN A 162 -1.47 -28.37 4.81
CA ASN A 162 -1.80 -29.66 4.20
C ASN A 162 -3.18 -30.23 4.62
N GLU A 163 -4.16 -29.36 4.88
CA GLU A 163 -5.54 -29.73 5.22
C GLU A 163 -6.39 -30.00 3.97
N GLU A 164 -6.17 -31.14 3.31
CA GLU A 164 -6.81 -31.45 2.01
C GLU A 164 -8.35 -31.36 2.02
N THR A 165 -9.01 -31.83 3.10
CA THR A 165 -10.48 -31.78 3.21
C THR A 165 -10.97 -30.34 3.25
N ASN A 166 -10.28 -29.47 3.99
CA ASN A 166 -10.65 -28.07 4.13
C ASN A 166 -10.36 -27.31 2.83
N GLN A 167 -9.21 -27.58 2.20
CA GLN A 167 -8.85 -27.07 0.88
C GLN A 167 -9.92 -27.39 -0.19
N LYS A 168 -10.38 -28.64 -0.26
CA LYS A 168 -11.45 -29.06 -1.19
C LYS A 168 -12.78 -28.36 -0.89
N SER A 169 -13.15 -28.23 0.38
CA SER A 169 -14.38 -27.52 0.77
C SER A 169 -14.36 -26.05 0.34
N LEU A 170 -13.23 -25.36 0.52
CA LEU A 170 -13.07 -23.96 0.15
C LEU A 170 -13.10 -23.75 -1.37
N LEU A 171 -12.50 -24.67 -2.14
CA LEU A 171 -12.59 -24.65 -3.60
C LEU A 171 -14.03 -24.80 -4.08
N GLU A 172 -14.81 -25.71 -3.50
CA GLU A 172 -16.23 -25.87 -3.89
C GLU A 172 -17.07 -24.66 -3.49
N LYS A 173 -16.86 -24.09 -2.30
CA LYS A 173 -17.49 -22.81 -1.89
C LYS A 173 -17.18 -21.69 -2.88
N ALA A 174 -15.93 -21.58 -3.32
CA ALA A 174 -15.55 -20.59 -4.33
C ALA A 174 -16.30 -20.85 -5.66
N ARG A 175 -16.42 -22.10 -6.10
CA ARG A 175 -17.18 -22.44 -7.33
C ARG A 175 -18.65 -22.06 -7.22
N GLU A 176 -19.28 -22.34 -6.07
CA GLU A 176 -20.67 -21.98 -5.82
C GLU A 176 -20.88 -20.47 -5.87
N LEU A 177 -19.99 -19.70 -5.24
CA LEU A 177 -20.03 -18.23 -5.32
C LEU A 177 -19.91 -17.75 -6.75
N VAL A 178 -18.94 -18.27 -7.53
CA VAL A 178 -18.74 -17.86 -8.92
C VAL A 178 -19.95 -18.20 -9.80
N LYS A 179 -20.62 -19.33 -9.58
CA LYS A 179 -21.87 -19.69 -10.27
C LYS A 179 -23.02 -18.73 -9.95
N GLY A 180 -23.04 -18.17 -8.73
CA GLY A 180 -24.03 -17.19 -8.30
C GLY A 180 -23.81 -15.78 -8.81
N LEU A 181 -22.63 -15.47 -9.38
CA LEU A 181 -22.34 -14.14 -9.95
C LEU A 181 -23.14 -13.92 -11.22
N THR A 182 -23.74 -12.74 -11.37
CA THR A 182 -24.54 -12.36 -12.54
C THR A 182 -23.75 -11.50 -13.54
N ASP A 183 -22.77 -10.74 -13.06
CA ASP A 183 -21.93 -9.89 -13.89
C ASP A 183 -20.84 -10.70 -14.62
N LYS A 184 -20.68 -10.48 -15.93
CA LYS A 184 -19.73 -11.21 -16.76
C LYS A 184 -18.27 -10.90 -16.42
N LYS A 185 -17.94 -9.70 -15.95
CA LYS A 185 -16.58 -9.33 -15.52
C LYS A 185 -16.26 -10.00 -14.19
N ASP A 186 -17.21 -10.04 -13.27
CA ASP A 186 -17.05 -10.72 -11.99
C ASP A 186 -16.93 -12.23 -12.18
N GLN A 187 -17.72 -12.84 -13.06
CA GLN A 187 -17.58 -14.25 -13.45
C GLN A 187 -16.17 -14.56 -13.98
N LYS A 188 -15.64 -13.75 -14.91
CA LYS A 188 -14.28 -13.93 -15.45
C LYS A 188 -13.19 -13.80 -14.37
N SER A 189 -13.37 -12.84 -13.46
CA SER A 189 -12.46 -12.67 -12.32
C SER A 189 -12.54 -13.89 -11.41
N GLY A 190 -13.76 -14.34 -11.08
CA GLY A 190 -14.05 -15.54 -10.30
C GLY A 190 -13.43 -16.81 -10.88
N GLU A 191 -13.57 -17.05 -12.19
CA GLU A 191 -12.92 -18.17 -12.88
C GLU A 191 -11.39 -18.16 -12.71
N SER A 192 -10.77 -16.98 -12.60
CA SER A 192 -9.33 -16.86 -12.39
C SER A 192 -8.93 -17.32 -10.98
N TYR A 193 -9.73 -17.02 -9.94
CA TYR A 193 -9.54 -17.56 -8.59
C TYR A 193 -9.58 -19.09 -8.60
N ILE A 194 -10.63 -19.66 -9.23
CA ILE A 194 -10.81 -21.11 -9.32
C ILE A 194 -9.62 -21.77 -10.00
N LYS A 195 -9.14 -21.23 -11.14
CA LYS A 195 -7.99 -21.77 -11.86
C LYS A 195 -6.70 -21.73 -11.01
N ILE A 196 -6.50 -20.67 -10.24
CA ILE A 196 -5.35 -20.56 -9.33
C ILE A 196 -5.46 -21.63 -8.23
N MET A 197 -6.61 -21.74 -7.55
CA MET A 197 -6.84 -22.76 -6.52
C MET A 197 -6.64 -24.18 -7.06
N GLU A 198 -7.22 -24.51 -8.22
CA GLU A 198 -7.02 -25.81 -8.87
C GLU A 198 -5.55 -26.09 -9.19
N THR A 199 -4.79 -25.07 -9.58
CA THR A 199 -3.37 -25.22 -9.86
C THR A 199 -2.58 -25.42 -8.58
N VAL A 200 -2.94 -24.76 -7.49
CA VAL A 200 -2.34 -24.97 -6.16
C VAL A 200 -2.61 -26.39 -5.67
N VAL A 201 -3.83 -26.93 -5.85
CA VAL A 201 -4.13 -28.35 -5.52
C VAL A 201 -3.20 -29.30 -6.28
N LYS A 202 -2.89 -29.00 -7.56
CA LYS A 202 -2.07 -29.87 -8.42
C LYS A 202 -0.56 -29.71 -8.21
N GLN A 203 -0.09 -28.49 -7.97
CA GLN A 203 1.34 -28.14 -7.99
C GLN A 203 1.89 -27.67 -6.63
N GLY A 204 1.03 -27.58 -5.61
CA GLY A 204 1.36 -27.04 -4.30
C GLY A 204 1.42 -25.51 -4.25
N VAL A 205 1.56 -24.97 -3.04
CA VAL A 205 1.59 -23.52 -2.75
C VAL A 205 2.76 -22.80 -3.41
N GLU A 206 3.87 -23.50 -3.69
CA GLU A 206 5.04 -22.95 -4.39
C GLU A 206 4.73 -22.44 -5.81
N PHE A 207 3.63 -22.90 -6.41
CA PHE A 207 3.11 -22.33 -7.65
C PHE A 207 2.87 -20.82 -7.54
N LEU A 208 2.33 -20.35 -6.41
CA LEU A 208 1.95 -18.94 -6.23
C LEU A 208 3.17 -18.02 -6.29
N LYS A 209 4.29 -18.43 -5.67
CA LYS A 209 5.56 -17.70 -5.72
C LYS A 209 6.11 -17.64 -7.16
N ARG A 210 6.12 -18.78 -7.87
CA ARG A 210 6.58 -18.84 -9.28
C ARG A 210 5.70 -18.00 -10.19
N GLU A 211 4.39 -18.11 -10.02
CA GLU A 211 3.40 -17.41 -10.83
C GLU A 211 3.44 -15.90 -10.57
N GLY A 212 3.57 -15.48 -9.31
CA GLY A 212 3.78 -14.08 -8.95
C GLY A 212 4.99 -13.48 -9.66
N ARG A 213 6.15 -14.15 -9.61
CA ARG A 213 7.36 -13.71 -10.33
C ARG A 213 7.14 -13.64 -11.84
N ARG A 214 6.50 -14.66 -12.43
CA ARG A 214 6.22 -14.70 -13.86
C ARG A 214 5.33 -13.52 -14.29
N VAL A 215 4.25 -13.26 -13.58
CA VAL A 215 3.32 -12.16 -13.88
C VAL A 215 4.02 -10.81 -13.72
N GLN A 216 4.79 -10.61 -12.65
CA GLN A 216 5.57 -9.38 -12.45
C GLN A 216 6.59 -9.13 -13.59
N ASN A 217 7.28 -10.17 -14.03
CA ASN A 217 8.22 -10.05 -15.16
C ASN A 217 7.51 -9.70 -16.47
N LEU A 218 6.31 -10.23 -16.70
CA LEU A 218 5.51 -9.88 -17.87
C LEU A 218 4.99 -8.44 -17.83
N LEU A 219 4.60 -7.95 -16.65
CA LEU A 219 4.16 -6.57 -16.46
C LEU A 219 5.26 -5.54 -16.76
N LYS A 220 6.52 -5.88 -16.43
CA LYS A 220 7.70 -5.09 -16.78
C LYS A 220 8.05 -5.13 -18.28
N GLY A 221 7.54 -6.12 -19.00
CA GLY A 221 7.78 -6.29 -20.43
C GLY A 221 6.97 -5.35 -21.32
N LYS A 222 7.34 -5.30 -22.60
CA LYS A 222 6.57 -4.58 -23.61
C LYS A 222 5.34 -5.41 -24.00
N ILE A 223 4.19 -5.02 -23.46
CA ILE A 223 2.88 -5.64 -23.70
C ILE A 223 1.83 -4.58 -24.03
N THR A 224 0.73 -4.99 -24.66
CA THR A 224 -0.40 -4.11 -24.97
C THR A 224 -1.11 -3.65 -23.70
N SER A 225 -1.93 -2.60 -23.81
CA SER A 225 -2.67 -2.06 -22.66
C SER A 225 -3.63 -3.08 -22.07
N GLU A 226 -4.36 -3.79 -22.94
CA GLU A 226 -5.34 -4.80 -22.58
C GLU A 226 -4.66 -5.98 -21.87
N LYS A 227 -3.49 -6.40 -22.38
CA LYS A 227 -2.75 -7.49 -21.74
C LYS A 227 -2.17 -7.07 -20.39
N ARG A 228 -1.77 -5.81 -20.26
CA ARG A 228 -1.30 -5.25 -19.00
C ARG A 228 -2.41 -5.24 -17.96
N GLU A 229 -3.61 -4.81 -18.33
CA GLU A 229 -4.78 -4.84 -17.44
C GLU A 229 -5.11 -6.26 -16.98
N GLU A 230 -5.17 -7.23 -17.90
CA GLU A 230 -5.42 -8.64 -17.57
C GLU A 230 -4.37 -9.22 -16.60
N LEU A 231 -3.09 -8.95 -16.88
CA LEU A 231 -2.00 -9.38 -16.00
C LEU A 231 -2.01 -8.66 -14.65
N GLN A 232 -2.44 -7.40 -14.62
CA GLN A 232 -2.57 -6.65 -13.38
C GLN A 232 -3.71 -7.17 -12.52
N HIS A 233 -4.86 -7.52 -13.11
CA HIS A 233 -5.94 -8.21 -12.40
C HIS A 233 -5.46 -9.53 -11.84
N ARG A 234 -4.75 -10.32 -12.64
CA ARG A 234 -4.16 -11.58 -12.18
C ARG A 234 -3.16 -11.37 -11.04
N ALA A 235 -2.33 -10.33 -11.10
CA ALA A 235 -1.42 -9.97 -10.03
C ALA A 235 -2.17 -9.60 -8.74
N ASN A 236 -3.26 -8.82 -8.86
CA ASN A 236 -4.08 -8.43 -7.72
C ASN A 236 -4.74 -9.65 -7.06
N ILE A 237 -5.29 -10.58 -7.85
CA ILE A 237 -5.87 -11.84 -7.37
C ILE A 237 -4.83 -12.70 -6.62
N LEU A 238 -3.60 -12.76 -7.12
CA LEU A 238 -2.52 -13.52 -6.46
C LEU A 238 -2.17 -12.97 -5.07
N LEU A 239 -2.36 -11.66 -4.82
CA LEU A 239 -2.12 -11.07 -3.49
C LEU A 239 -3.06 -11.60 -2.41
N SER A 240 -4.17 -12.23 -2.81
CA SER A 240 -5.15 -12.83 -1.90
C SER A 240 -4.70 -14.19 -1.36
N PHE A 241 -3.73 -14.84 -2.02
CA PHE A 241 -3.18 -16.15 -1.65
C PHE A 241 -1.85 -16.00 -0.89
N LYS A 242 -1.91 -15.43 0.31
CA LYS A 242 -0.75 -15.24 1.16
C LYS A 242 -1.10 -15.45 2.62
N SER A 243 -0.11 -15.82 3.42
CA SER A 243 -0.23 -15.81 4.88
C SER A 243 0.34 -14.50 5.44
N LEU A 244 -0.26 -14.01 6.50
CA LEU A 244 0.24 -12.88 7.28
C LEU A 244 1.62 -13.11 7.88
N LYS A 245 1.99 -14.38 8.08
CA LYS A 245 3.31 -14.74 8.62
C LYS A 245 4.43 -14.49 7.59
N GLU A 246 4.14 -14.63 6.30
CA GLU A 246 5.15 -14.42 5.23
C GLU A 246 5.48 -12.94 5.03
N SER A 247 4.50 -12.02 5.07
CA SER A 247 4.78 -10.57 4.93
C SER A 247 5.67 -10.03 6.06
N VAL A 248 5.48 -10.54 7.28
CA VAL A 248 6.35 -10.23 8.43
C VAL A 248 7.75 -10.82 8.25
N THR A 249 7.87 -12.01 7.67
CA THR A 249 9.15 -12.71 7.49
C THR A 249 9.99 -12.06 6.39
N GLU A 250 9.39 -11.72 5.24
CA GLU A 250 10.07 -10.99 4.15
C GLU A 250 10.53 -9.59 4.60
N THR A 251 9.73 -8.91 5.44
CA THR A 251 10.14 -7.63 6.04
C THR A 251 11.34 -7.80 6.98
N VAL A 252 11.36 -8.88 7.79
CA VAL A 252 12.48 -9.18 8.70
C VAL A 252 13.75 -9.55 7.93
N GLU A 253 13.64 -10.31 6.84
CA GLU A 253 14.78 -10.64 5.97
C GLU A 253 15.33 -9.39 5.27
N THR A 254 14.45 -8.55 4.70
CA THR A 254 14.87 -7.28 4.08
C THR A 254 15.55 -6.34 5.09
N ILE A 255 15.10 -6.33 6.36
CA ILE A 255 15.76 -5.56 7.42
C ILE A 255 17.11 -6.16 7.79
N LYS A 256 17.25 -7.50 7.84
CA LYS A 256 18.54 -8.15 8.11
C LYS A 256 19.57 -7.80 7.05
N ASP A 257 19.21 -7.85 5.77
CA ASP A 257 20.12 -7.55 4.67
C ASP A 257 20.59 -6.09 4.74
N LYS A 258 19.67 -5.14 4.96
CA LYS A 258 20.03 -3.72 5.14
C LYS A 258 20.90 -3.45 6.38
N VAL A 259 20.75 -4.23 7.45
CA VAL A 259 21.58 -4.10 8.66
C VAL A 259 22.99 -4.65 8.43
N VAL A 260 23.13 -5.70 7.63
CA VAL A 260 24.43 -6.22 7.21
C VAL A 260 25.16 -5.18 6.36
N ASP A 261 24.50 -4.61 5.36
CA ASP A 261 25.06 -3.57 4.49
C ASP A 261 25.49 -2.32 5.28
N ALA A 262 24.66 -1.88 6.23
CA ALA A 262 24.98 -0.75 7.09
C ALA A 262 26.17 -1.04 8.04
N ALA A 263 26.28 -2.27 8.55
CA ALA A 263 27.39 -2.68 9.41
C ALA A 263 28.72 -2.79 8.64
N GLU A 264 28.70 -3.19 7.37
CA GLU A 264 29.87 -3.18 6.50
C GLU A 264 30.32 -1.75 6.17
N THR A 265 29.38 -0.87 5.84
CA THR A 265 29.66 0.55 5.57
C THR A 265 30.31 1.25 6.78
N ILE A 266 29.86 0.94 8.01
CA ILE A 266 30.43 1.49 9.25
C ILE A 266 31.84 0.93 9.51
N LYS A 267 32.10 -0.35 9.18
CA LYS A 267 33.44 -0.93 9.33
C LYS A 267 34.45 -0.21 8.43
N GLU A 268 34.08 0.06 7.18
CA GLU A 268 34.96 0.75 6.23
C GLU A 268 35.29 2.19 6.66
N THR A 269 34.33 2.92 7.22
CA THR A 269 34.55 4.27 7.75
C THR A 269 35.44 4.28 9.00
N VAL A 270 35.28 3.30 9.90
CA VAL A 270 36.09 3.19 11.12
C VAL A 270 37.52 2.70 10.83
N THR A 271 37.76 1.94 9.77
CA THR A 271 39.11 1.55 9.34
C THR A 271 39.85 2.65 8.57
N GLY A 272 39.13 3.50 7.82
CA GLY A 272 39.74 4.61 7.08
C GLY A 272 40.25 5.75 7.96
N GLU A 273 39.76 5.87 9.20
CA GLU A 273 40.20 6.90 10.16
C GLU A 273 41.46 6.52 10.96
N LYS A 274 42.00 5.31 10.78
CA LYS A 274 43.23 4.85 11.45
C LYS A 274 44.51 5.01 10.63
N ASP A 275 44.40 5.40 9.36
CA ASP A 275 45.53 5.58 8.44
C ASP A 275 45.79 7.06 8.06
N LEU A 276 45.35 8.00 8.91
CA LEU A 276 45.63 9.45 8.81
C LEU A 276 46.34 9.97 10.07
#